data_AF-A0AA94HM15-F1
#
_entry.id   AF-A0AA94HM15-F1
#
_cell.length_a   1.000
_cell.length_b   1.000
_cell.length_c   1.000
_cell.angle_alpha   90.00
_cell.angle_beta   90.00
_cell.angle_gamma   90.00
#
_symmetry.space_group_name_H-M   'P 1'
#
loop_
_entity.id
_entity.type
_entity.pdbx_description
1 polymer ?
#
loop_
_entity_poly.entity_id
_entity_poly.type
_entity_poly.pdbx_seq_one_letter_code
_entity_poly.pdbx_strand_id
1 'polypeptide(L)'
;MTAMVEERTVQATEVNDLEQAPDQPAQSTRLREILIGAGVVAVGATVLLLAQQLPAEAANSEFGSRWWPSLIGGAITLLGLAVAIVGALRPPVRDCEEPGATGIWQLLAILGLIVVYGIAWRFAHFLVVTPLLVLGIMTLLGGRGWRSLVLVPVVVTGALYGVFGLLLRVPL
;
A
#
# COMPACT_ATOMS: atom_id res chain seq x y z
N MET A 1 -57.64 24.48 -11.11
CA MET A 1 -56.43 25.33 -11.10
C MET A 1 -55.53 25.07 -9.89
N THR A 2 -56.06 24.51 -8.79
CA THR A 2 -55.33 24.19 -7.55
C THR A 2 -54.47 22.91 -7.64
N ALA A 3 -54.93 21.87 -8.34
CA ALA A 3 -54.19 20.61 -8.48
C ALA A 3 -52.87 20.73 -9.26
N MET A 4 -52.76 21.71 -10.17
CA MET A 4 -51.58 21.92 -11.00
C MET A 4 -50.43 22.61 -10.24
N VAL A 5 -50.72 23.23 -9.09
CA VAL A 5 -49.72 23.89 -8.24
C VAL A 5 -49.04 22.88 -7.31
N GLU A 6 -49.78 21.87 -6.87
CA GLU A 6 -49.30 20.87 -5.91
C GLU A 6 -48.26 19.92 -6.53
N GLU A 7 -48.47 19.49 -7.78
CA GLU A 7 -47.47 18.68 -8.50
C GLU A 7 -46.15 19.42 -8.74
N ARG A 8 -46.21 20.74 -8.98
CA ARG A 8 -45.00 21.56 -9.12
C ARG A 8 -44.23 21.69 -7.82
N THR A 9 -44.92 21.76 -6.68
CA THR A 9 -44.25 21.83 -5.37
C THR A 9 -43.60 20.50 -5.00
N VAL A 10 -44.25 19.38 -5.31
CA VAL A 10 -43.69 18.04 -5.04
C VAL A 10 -42.49 17.77 -5.96
N GLN A 11 -42.58 18.10 -7.25
CA GLN A 11 -41.41 18.02 -8.15
C GLN A 11 -40.28 18.97 -7.71
N ALA A 12 -40.58 20.20 -7.30
CA ALA A 12 -39.54 21.12 -6.85
C ALA A 12 -38.84 20.63 -5.57
N THR A 13 -39.56 19.97 -4.66
CA THR A 13 -38.98 19.34 -3.48
C THR A 13 -38.16 18.11 -3.84
N GLU A 14 -38.67 17.21 -4.69
CA GLU A 14 -37.94 16.00 -5.10
C GLU A 14 -36.66 16.31 -5.89
N VAL A 15 -36.68 17.33 -6.74
CA VAL A 15 -35.48 17.79 -7.47
C VAL A 15 -34.48 18.44 -6.50
N ASN A 16 -34.95 19.12 -5.45
CA ASN A 16 -34.11 19.72 -4.41
C ASN A 16 -33.52 18.66 -3.45
N ASP A 17 -34.22 17.54 -3.23
CA ASP A 17 -33.75 16.42 -2.39
C ASP A 17 -32.69 15.57 -3.11
N LEU A 18 -32.72 15.49 -4.45
CA LEU A 18 -31.66 14.86 -5.25
C LEU A 18 -30.39 15.73 -5.37
N GLU A 19 -30.49 17.04 -5.14
CA GLU A 19 -29.36 17.99 -5.16
C GLU A 19 -28.70 18.14 -3.77
N GLN A 20 -29.35 17.63 -2.72
CA GLN A 20 -28.83 17.59 -1.34
C GLN A 20 -28.25 16.21 -0.97
N ALA A 21 -27.51 15.56 -1.87
CA ALA A 21 -26.47 14.66 -1.39
C ALA A 21 -25.44 15.54 -0.65
N PRO A 22 -25.12 15.30 0.63
CA PRO A 22 -24.21 16.16 1.37
C PRO A 22 -22.89 16.25 0.60
N ASP A 23 -22.58 17.45 0.10
CA ASP A 23 -21.35 17.82 -0.57
C ASP A 23 -20.23 17.62 0.46
N GLN A 24 -19.73 16.38 0.58
CA GLN A 24 -18.65 16.07 1.49
C GLN A 24 -17.48 16.94 1.08
N PRO A 25 -17.06 17.89 1.93
CA PRO A 25 -16.14 18.92 1.50
C PRO A 25 -14.82 18.25 1.16
N ALA A 26 -14.29 18.60 -0.01
CA ALA A 26 -12.95 18.26 -0.52
C ALA A 26 -11.80 18.33 0.52
N GLN A 27 -12.00 19.05 1.63
CA GLN A 27 -11.09 19.09 2.78
C GLN A 27 -10.96 17.74 3.52
N SER A 28 -12.04 16.95 3.62
CA SER A 28 -12.03 15.65 4.33
C SER A 28 -11.08 14.65 3.66
N THR A 29 -11.06 14.59 2.32
CA THR A 29 -10.17 13.74 1.53
C THR A 29 -8.70 14.13 1.70
N ARG A 30 -8.39 15.43 1.63
CA ARG A 30 -7.01 15.92 1.84
C ARG A 30 -6.51 15.63 3.25
N LEU A 31 -7.37 15.83 4.26
CA LEU A 31 -7.01 15.56 5.65
C LEU A 31 -6.77 14.06 5.86
N ARG A 32 -7.59 13.18 5.27
CA ARG A 32 -7.38 11.73 5.29
C ARG A 32 -6.06 11.32 4.64
N GLU A 33 -5.73 11.86 3.47
CA GLU A 33 -4.47 11.56 2.78
C GLU A 33 -3.24 12.04 3.57
N ILE A 34 -3.33 13.23 4.17
CA ILE A 34 -2.28 13.75 5.06
C ILE A 34 -2.14 12.87 6.30
N LEU A 35 -3.25 12.45 6.93
CA LEU A 35 -3.21 11.56 8.09
C LEU A 35 -2.61 10.19 7.74
N ILE A 36 -2.96 9.63 6.58
CA ILE A 36 -2.37 8.37 6.09
C ILE A 36 -0.87 8.56 5.85
N GLY A 37 -0.48 9.60 5.13
CA GLY A 37 0.93 9.92 4.88
C GLY A 37 1.72 10.12 6.18
N ALA A 38 1.16 10.88 7.12
CA ALA A 38 1.75 11.11 8.44
C ALA A 38 1.88 9.81 9.25
N GLY A 39 0.87 8.93 9.20
CA GLY A 39 0.94 7.61 9.82
C GLY A 39 2.06 6.75 9.24
N VAL A 40 2.20 6.71 7.91
CA VAL A 40 3.27 5.97 7.23
C VAL A 40 4.65 6.54 7.58
N VAL A 41 4.80 7.87 7.61
CA VAL A 41 6.03 8.53 8.05
C VAL A 41 6.36 8.18 9.50
N ALA A 42 5.37 8.18 10.40
CA ALA A 42 5.57 7.83 11.80
C ALA A 42 6.07 6.39 11.94
N VAL A 43 5.48 5.43 11.20
CA VAL A 43 5.94 4.04 11.17
C VAL A 43 7.39 3.95 10.68
N GLY A 44 7.72 4.62 9.57
CA GLY A 44 9.09 4.66 9.04
C GLY A 44 10.09 5.24 10.04
N ALA A 45 9.74 6.35 10.70
CA ALA A 45 10.56 6.98 11.72
C ALA A 45 10.74 6.07 12.95
N THR A 46 9.69 5.39 13.41
CA THR A 46 9.78 4.39 14.49
C THR A 46 10.76 3.28 14.13
N VAL A 47 10.68 2.75 12.90
CA VAL A 47 11.63 1.72 12.42
C VAL A 47 13.07 2.24 12.46
N LEU A 48 13.30 3.49 12.04
CA LEU A 48 14.63 4.12 12.11
C LEU A 48 15.13 4.29 13.56
N LEU A 49 14.26 4.69 14.48
CA LEU A 49 14.61 4.83 15.89
C LEU A 49 14.93 3.46 16.52
N LEU A 50 14.17 2.42 16.20
CA LEU A 50 14.45 1.05 16.63
C LEU A 50 15.76 0.53 16.02
N ALA A 51 16.03 0.84 14.75
CA ALA A 51 17.26 0.47 14.06
C ALA A 51 18.51 1.00 14.78
N GLN A 52 18.43 2.19 15.37
CA GLN A 52 19.53 2.80 16.14
C GLN A 52 19.81 2.08 17.46
N GLN A 53 18.83 1.37 18.03
CA GLN A 53 18.97 0.62 19.27
C GLN A 53 19.68 -0.73 19.07
N LEU A 54 19.83 -1.21 17.83
CA LEU A 54 20.54 -2.46 17.57
C LEU A 54 22.04 -2.26 17.83
N PRO A 55 22.74 -3.20 18.49
CA PRO A 55 24.18 -3.13 18.69
C PRO A 55 24.92 -2.97 17.35
N ALA A 56 25.84 -2.01 17.27
CA ALA A 56 26.78 -1.91 16.15
C ALA A 56 27.92 -2.89 16.43
N GLU A 57 27.73 -4.16 16.09
CA GLU A 57 28.72 -5.21 16.35
C GLU A 57 29.30 -5.80 15.06
N ALA A 58 30.62 -6.01 15.15
CA ALA A 58 31.61 -6.55 14.21
C ALA A 58 31.90 -5.77 12.92
N ALA A 59 33.07 -5.13 12.91
CA ALA A 59 33.80 -4.54 11.78
C ALA A 59 34.10 -5.49 10.59
N ASN A 60 33.51 -6.69 10.58
CA ASN A 60 33.70 -7.74 9.57
C ASN A 60 32.44 -8.07 8.77
N SER A 61 31.29 -7.42 9.04
CA SER A 61 30.11 -7.53 8.18
C SER A 61 30.07 -6.32 7.24
N GLU A 62 30.24 -6.53 5.94
CA GLU A 62 30.15 -5.47 4.91
C GLU A 62 28.80 -4.73 4.96
N PHE A 63 27.76 -5.38 5.53
CA PHE A 63 26.46 -4.79 5.84
C PHE A 63 26.12 -5.04 7.32
N GLY A 64 26.22 -4.01 8.16
CA GLY A 64 25.93 -4.11 9.59
C GLY A 64 24.44 -4.35 9.88
N SER A 65 24.13 -4.87 11.07
CA SER A 65 22.77 -5.17 11.56
C SER A 65 21.78 -3.98 11.42
N ARG A 66 22.30 -2.75 11.42
CA ARG A 66 21.54 -1.50 11.25
C ARG A 66 21.22 -1.14 9.81
N TRP A 67 21.98 -1.64 8.82
CA TRP A 67 21.88 -1.20 7.43
C TRP A 67 20.51 -1.52 6.82
N TRP A 68 20.05 -2.76 6.99
CA TRP A 68 18.77 -3.21 6.45
C TRP A 68 17.57 -2.49 7.09
N PRO A 69 17.46 -2.44 8.43
CA PRO A 69 16.39 -1.70 9.09
C PRO A 69 16.38 -0.21 8.71
N SER A 70 17.58 0.40 8.56
CA SER A 70 17.70 1.81 8.16
C SER A 70 17.23 2.06 6.73
N LEU A 71 17.59 1.16 5.79
CA LEU A 71 17.16 1.25 4.39
C LEU A 71 15.63 1.11 4.27
N ILE A 72 15.03 0.14 4.98
CA ILE A 72 13.58 -0.07 5.00
C ILE A 72 12.86 1.12 5.66
N GLY A 73 13.32 1.57 6.84
CA GLY A 73 12.75 2.71 7.54
C GLY A 73 12.83 4.00 6.71
N GLY A 74 13.95 4.22 6.02
CA GLY A 74 14.15 5.33 5.10
C GLY A 74 13.20 5.28 3.90
N ALA A 75 13.07 4.10 3.26
CA ALA A 75 12.15 3.91 2.14
C ALA A 75 10.68 4.14 2.53
N ILE A 76 10.24 3.60 3.67
CA ILE A 76 8.88 3.82 4.20
C ILE A 76 8.65 5.31 4.47
N THR A 77 9.61 5.98 5.12
CA THR A 77 9.53 7.41 5.44
C THR A 77 9.41 8.25 4.16
N LEU A 78 10.26 7.96 3.16
CA LEU A 78 10.26 8.68 1.89
C LEU A 78 8.96 8.45 1.11
N LEU A 79 8.42 7.23 1.12
CA LEU A 79 7.16 6.90 0.47
C LEU A 79 5.98 7.59 1.16
N GLY A 80 5.94 7.58 2.50
CA GLY A 80 4.92 8.30 3.28
C GLY A 80 4.96 9.81 3.02
N LEU A 81 6.16 10.38 2.92
CA LEU A 81 6.34 11.78 2.56
C LEU A 81 5.86 12.07 1.13
N ALA A 82 6.18 11.19 0.17
CA ALA A 82 5.69 11.31 -1.19
C ALA A 82 4.15 11.26 -1.25
N VAL A 83 3.51 10.36 -0.49
CA VAL A 83 2.05 10.30 -0.38
C VAL A 83 1.48 11.60 0.20
N ALA A 84 2.06 12.12 1.29
CA ALA A 84 1.61 13.37 1.91
C ALA A 84 1.77 14.58 0.96
N ILE A 85 2.90 14.68 0.26
CA ILE A 85 3.17 15.74 -0.71
C ILE A 85 2.21 15.64 -1.89
N VAL A 86 2.03 14.44 -2.47
CA VAL A 86 1.14 14.24 -3.61
C VAL A 86 -0.31 14.52 -3.23
N GLY A 87 -0.76 14.11 -2.05
CA GLY A 87 -2.10 14.42 -1.55
C GLY A 87 -2.31 15.90 -1.23
N ALA A 88 -1.25 16.61 -0.83
CA ALA A 88 -1.31 18.07 -0.63
C ALA A 88 -1.37 18.85 -1.96
N LEU A 89 -0.69 18.35 -3.00
CA LEU A 89 -0.53 19.04 -4.29
C LEU A 89 -1.63 18.68 -5.31
N ARG A 90 -2.25 17.50 -5.21
CA ARG A 90 -3.27 17.06 -6.17
C ARG A 90 -4.64 17.64 -5.84
N PRO A 91 -5.46 17.98 -6.86
CA PRO A 91 -6.87 18.26 -6.65
C PRO A 91 -7.53 17.04 -6.00
N PRO A 92 -8.44 17.24 -5.02
CA PRO A 92 -9.14 16.15 -4.36
C PRO A 92 -9.94 15.41 -5.43
N VAL A 93 -9.56 14.16 -5.69
CA VAL A 93 -10.31 13.28 -6.58
C VAL A 93 -11.55 12.85 -5.81
N ARG A 94 -12.73 13.22 -6.33
CA ARG A 94 -14.03 12.89 -5.71
C ARG A 94 -14.29 11.38 -5.67
N ASP A 95 -13.64 10.62 -6.54
CA ASP A 95 -13.77 9.17 -6.65
C ASP A 95 -12.62 8.46 -5.93
N CYS A 96 -12.55 8.63 -4.61
CA CYS A 96 -11.93 7.60 -3.79
C CYS A 96 -13.06 6.66 -3.40
N GLU A 97 -13.31 5.61 -4.19
CA GLU A 97 -14.17 4.50 -3.79
C GLU A 97 -13.78 4.14 -2.35
N GLU A 98 -14.71 4.26 -1.39
CA GLU A 98 -14.43 3.77 -0.04
C GLU A 98 -14.00 2.31 -0.17
N PRO A 99 -13.03 1.82 0.64
CA PRO A 99 -12.65 0.42 0.61
C PRO A 99 -13.91 -0.41 0.88
N GLY A 100 -14.56 -0.90 -0.18
CA GLY A 100 -15.71 -1.76 -0.05
C GLY A 100 -15.33 -3.02 0.71
N ALA A 101 -16.31 -3.82 1.11
CA ALA A 101 -16.05 -5.12 1.75
C ALA A 101 -15.00 -5.96 0.98
N THR A 102 -14.95 -5.81 -0.34
CA THR A 102 -13.93 -6.38 -1.25
C THR A 102 -12.49 -5.95 -0.91
N GLY A 103 -12.25 -4.69 -0.59
CA GLY A 103 -10.91 -4.17 -0.27
C GLY A 103 -10.36 -4.71 1.05
N ILE A 104 -11.22 -4.86 2.07
CA ILE A 104 -10.85 -5.48 3.35
C ILE A 104 -10.52 -6.96 3.14
N TRP A 105 -11.34 -7.70 2.39
CA TRP A 105 -11.07 -9.09 2.04
C TRP A 105 -9.77 -9.25 1.25
N GLN A 106 -9.49 -8.35 0.30
CA GLN A 106 -8.27 -8.34 -0.48
C GLN A 106 -7.04 -8.11 0.42
N LEU A 107 -7.13 -7.17 1.37
CA LEU A 107 -6.08 -6.93 2.36
C LEU A 107 -5.84 -8.16 3.25
N LEU A 108 -6.91 -8.77 3.78
CA LEU A 108 -6.82 -9.99 4.58
C LEU A 108 -6.22 -11.16 3.79
N ALA A 109 -6.59 -11.29 2.52
CA ALA A 109 -6.07 -12.34 1.64
C ALA A 109 -4.57 -12.14 1.32
N ILE A 110 -4.12 -10.89 1.11
CA ILE A 110 -2.69 -10.56 0.97
C ILE A 110 -1.95 -10.91 2.26
N LEU A 111 -2.49 -10.54 3.42
CA LEU A 111 -1.87 -10.84 4.71
C LEU A 111 -1.77 -12.36 4.94
N GLY A 112 -2.84 -13.11 4.64
CA GLY A 112 -2.84 -14.57 4.68
C GLY A 112 -1.78 -15.17 3.75
N LEU A 113 -1.63 -14.63 2.55
CA LEU A 113 -0.62 -15.10 1.59
C LEU A 113 0.82 -14.85 2.08
N ILE A 114 1.08 -13.73 2.77
CA ILE A 114 2.37 -13.46 3.42
C ILE A 114 2.66 -14.50 4.52
N VAL A 115 1.66 -14.87 5.31
CA VAL A 115 1.81 -15.92 6.34
C VAL A 115 2.09 -17.28 5.68
N VAL A 116 1.36 -17.64 4.62
CA VAL A 116 1.57 -18.87 3.85
C VAL A 116 2.98 -18.90 3.25
N TYR A 117 3.47 -17.77 2.72
CA TYR A 117 4.84 -17.64 2.24
C TYR A 117 5.86 -17.92 3.36
N GLY A 118 5.67 -17.34 4.54
CA GLY A 118 6.54 -17.59 5.70
C GLY A 118 6.60 -19.06 6.09
N ILE A 119 5.47 -19.76 6.05
CA ILE A 119 5.42 -21.21 6.32
C ILE A 119 6.08 -22.00 5.19
N ALA A 120 5.79 -21.67 3.92
CA ALA A 120 6.34 -22.36 2.76
C ALA A 120 7.86 -22.24 2.67
N TRP A 121 8.44 -21.15 3.17
CA TRP A 121 9.88 -20.95 3.25
C TRP A 121 10.58 -21.98 4.16
N ARG A 122 9.86 -22.62 5.09
CA ARG A 122 10.41 -23.70 5.92
C ARG A 122 10.66 -24.99 5.12
N PHE A 123 9.97 -25.16 3.99
CA PHE A 123 9.90 -26.40 3.22
C PHE A 123 10.44 -26.28 1.80
N ALA A 124 10.51 -25.08 1.22
CA ALA A 124 10.86 -24.87 -0.18
C ALA A 124 11.89 -23.74 -0.37
N HIS A 125 12.69 -23.87 -1.43
CA HIS A 125 13.77 -22.93 -1.78
C HIS A 125 13.20 -21.57 -2.22
N PHE A 126 13.90 -20.49 -1.85
CA PHE A 126 13.54 -19.10 -2.17
C PHE A 126 13.06 -18.88 -3.62
N LEU A 127 13.75 -19.48 -4.59
CA LEU A 127 13.44 -19.33 -6.02
C LEU A 127 12.06 -19.86 -6.44
N VAL A 128 11.43 -20.72 -5.63
CA VAL A 128 10.10 -21.26 -5.92
C VAL A 128 9.02 -20.51 -5.14
N VAL A 129 9.29 -20.19 -3.87
CA VAL A 129 8.27 -19.60 -2.98
C VAL A 129 8.01 -18.13 -3.30
N THR A 130 9.05 -17.36 -3.65
CA THR A 130 8.97 -15.93 -3.93
C THR A 130 8.17 -15.59 -5.19
N PRO A 131 8.37 -16.23 -6.36
CA PRO A 131 7.53 -15.95 -7.52
C PRO A 131 6.08 -16.37 -7.28
N LEU A 132 5.82 -17.43 -6.49
CA LEU A 132 4.46 -17.84 -6.14
C LEU A 132 3.73 -16.79 -5.30
N LEU A 133 4.44 -16.20 -4.32
CA LEU A 133 3.92 -15.08 -3.52
C LEU A 133 3.61 -13.87 -4.42
N VAL A 134 4.54 -13.46 -5.27
CA VAL A 134 4.36 -12.28 -6.13
C VAL A 134 3.20 -12.50 -7.11
N LEU A 135 3.07 -13.70 -7.69
CA LEU A 135 1.92 -14.09 -8.51
C LEU A 135 0.62 -14.02 -7.72
N GLY A 136 0.58 -14.58 -6.50
CA GLY A 136 -0.61 -14.54 -5.65
C GLY A 136 -1.04 -13.11 -5.30
N ILE A 137 -0.10 -12.23 -4.91
CA ILE A 137 -0.40 -10.83 -4.64
C ILE A 137 -0.94 -10.15 -5.91
N MET A 138 -0.32 -10.42 -7.07
CA MET A 138 -0.68 -9.77 -8.32
C MET A 138 -2.04 -10.20 -8.87
N THR A 139 -2.40 -11.48 -8.69
CA THR A 139 -3.75 -11.98 -9.00
C THR A 139 -4.80 -11.37 -8.07
N LEU A 140 -4.50 -11.25 -6.76
CA LEU A 140 -5.38 -10.59 -5.81
C LEU A 140 -5.58 -9.12 -6.18
N LEU A 141 -4.52 -8.38 -6.52
CA LEU A 141 -4.57 -6.96 -6.88
C LEU A 141 -5.21 -6.68 -8.26
N GLY A 142 -5.64 -7.70 -9.00
CA GLY A 142 -6.25 -7.55 -10.32
C GLY A 142 -5.26 -7.11 -11.40
N GLY A 143 -4.00 -7.55 -11.31
CA GLY A 143 -2.92 -7.21 -12.22
C GLY A 143 -3.31 -7.29 -13.69
N ARG A 144 -3.38 -6.13 -14.35
CA ARG A 144 -3.83 -5.98 -15.75
C ARG A 144 -2.74 -6.49 -16.70
N GLY A 145 -2.93 -7.71 -17.21
CA GLY A 145 -2.21 -8.29 -18.35
C GLY A 145 -1.14 -9.33 -18.00
N TRP A 146 -1.11 -10.43 -18.77
CA TRP A 146 -0.22 -11.58 -18.55
C TRP A 146 1.28 -11.23 -18.54
N ARG A 147 1.67 -10.17 -19.27
CA ARG A 147 3.05 -9.68 -19.31
C ARG A 147 3.49 -9.12 -17.97
N SER A 148 2.62 -8.35 -17.31
CA SER A 148 2.89 -7.81 -15.97
C SER A 148 2.98 -8.97 -14.97
N LEU A 149 2.09 -9.97 -15.12
CA LEU A 149 2.02 -11.16 -14.29
C LEU A 149 3.27 -12.04 -14.28
N VAL A 150 4.10 -11.97 -15.33
CA VAL A 150 5.36 -12.74 -15.42
C VAL A 150 6.57 -11.84 -15.23
N LEU A 151 6.58 -10.65 -15.84
CA LEU A 151 7.72 -9.75 -15.81
C LEU A 151 7.99 -9.25 -14.39
N VAL A 152 6.96 -8.85 -13.65
CA VAL A 152 7.12 -8.35 -12.27
C VAL A 152 7.69 -9.43 -11.34
N PRO A 153 7.14 -10.65 -11.25
CA PRO A 153 7.74 -11.69 -10.41
C PRO A 153 9.16 -12.04 -10.82
N VAL A 154 9.48 -12.12 -12.12
CA VAL A 154 10.83 -12.42 -12.58
C VAL A 154 11.81 -11.31 -12.23
N VAL A 155 11.46 -10.05 -12.50
CA VAL A 155 12.31 -8.89 -12.19
C VAL A 155 12.48 -8.72 -10.69
N VAL A 156 11.40 -8.83 -9.90
CA VAL A 156 11.44 -8.72 -8.45
C VAL A 156 12.26 -9.86 -7.86
N THR A 157 12.01 -11.11 -8.24
CA THR A 157 12.79 -12.26 -7.75
C THR A 157 14.25 -12.15 -8.15
N GLY A 158 14.55 -11.71 -9.37
CA GLY A 158 15.91 -11.47 -9.85
C GLY A 158 16.62 -10.33 -9.11
N ALA A 159 15.91 -9.24 -8.82
CA ALA A 159 16.43 -8.13 -8.03
C ALA A 159 16.71 -8.56 -6.58
N LEU A 160 15.78 -9.29 -5.94
CA LEU A 160 16.01 -9.86 -4.61
C LEU A 160 17.19 -10.84 -4.63
N TYR A 161 17.29 -11.73 -5.64
CA TYR A 161 18.42 -12.62 -5.78
C TYR A 161 19.74 -11.85 -5.96
N GLY A 162 19.74 -10.76 -6.71
CA GLY A 162 20.90 -9.87 -6.84
C GLY A 162 21.28 -9.25 -5.50
N VAL A 163 20.33 -8.76 -4.73
CA VAL A 163 20.59 -8.20 -3.40
C VAL A 163 21.09 -9.28 -2.43
N PHE A 164 20.42 -10.43 -2.34
CA PHE A 164 20.81 -11.46 -1.38
C PHE A 164 22.06 -12.25 -1.79
N GLY A 165 22.21 -12.57 -3.08
CA GLY A 165 23.32 -13.34 -3.62
C GLY A 165 24.56 -12.49 -3.88
N LEU A 166 24.40 -11.29 -4.45
CA LEU A 166 25.53 -10.44 -4.82
C LEU A 166 25.94 -9.48 -3.70
N LEU A 167 24.95 -8.91 -2.98
CA LEU A 167 25.21 -7.92 -1.92
C LEU A 167 25.46 -8.59 -0.57
N LEU A 168 24.70 -9.62 -0.20
CA LEU A 168 24.81 -10.24 1.13
C LEU A 168 25.66 -11.52 1.18
N ARG A 169 26.08 -12.06 0.03
CA ARG A 169 26.90 -13.30 -0.06
C ARG A 169 26.36 -14.47 0.78
N VAL A 170 25.06 -14.52 1.01
CA VAL A 170 24.42 -15.59 1.78
C VAL A 170 24.19 -16.78 0.84
N PRO A 171 24.56 -18.01 1.21
CA PRO A 171 24.15 -19.20 0.47
C PRO A 171 22.61 -19.30 0.55
N LEU A 172 21.96 -19.01 -0.59
CA LEU A 172 20.51 -19.00 -0.78
C LEU A 172 19.94 -20.39 -1.00
#